data_AF-A0A6G0Y5B9-F1
#
_entry.id   AF-A0A6G0Y5B9-F1
#
_cell.length_a   1.000
_cell.length_b   1.000
_cell.length_c   1.000
_cell.angle_alpha   90.00
_cell.angle_beta   90.00
_cell.angle_gamma   90.00
#
_symmetry.space_group_name_H-M   'P 1'
#
loop_
_entity.id
_entity.type
_entity.pdbx_description
1 polymer ?
#
loop_
_entity_poly.entity_id
_entity_poly.type
_entity_poly.pdbx_seq_one_letter_code
_entity_poly.pdbx_strand_id
1 'polypeptide(L)'
;MCMDHFDKTVERKEDGRFVVQLPFRENINTLGTSRSTALKRFLSLENRFRSNPELKKIYIEFMEEYENLGHMKKVNISEETVKSYYIPHHAVLRYSSVTTKLRVVFDASCATDSKKSCHVAQ
;
A
#
# COMPACT_ATOMS: atom_id res chain seq x y z
N MET A 1 25.75 -9.31 16.16
CA MET A 1 24.53 -8.48 16.33
C MET A 1 23.92 -7.97 15.02
N CYS A 2 24.69 -7.52 14.02
CA CYS A 2 24.12 -7.13 12.71
C CYS A 2 23.88 -8.34 11.78
N MET A 3 24.84 -9.27 11.68
CA MET A 3 24.69 -10.50 10.89
C MET A 3 23.62 -11.44 11.46
N ASP A 4 23.55 -11.61 12.79
CA ASP A 4 22.52 -12.48 13.39
C ASP A 4 21.09 -12.01 13.12
N HIS A 5 20.87 -10.70 12.91
CA HIS A 5 19.58 -10.16 12.52
C HIS A 5 19.33 -10.36 11.01
N PHE A 6 20.35 -10.13 10.19
CA PHE A 6 20.30 -10.39 8.75
C PHE A 6 19.97 -11.86 8.46
N ASP A 7 20.70 -12.81 9.05
CA ASP A 7 20.52 -14.25 8.80
C ASP A 7 19.16 -14.77 9.30
N LYS A 8 18.53 -14.10 10.27
CA LYS A 8 17.20 -14.45 10.80
C LYS A 8 16.04 -13.84 10.03
N THR A 9 16.25 -12.71 9.36
CA THR A 9 15.19 -11.92 8.73
C THR A 9 15.32 -11.82 7.22
N VAL A 10 16.44 -12.28 6.65
CA VAL A 10 16.77 -12.16 5.24
C VAL A 10 17.06 -13.54 4.65
N GLU A 11 16.24 -13.94 3.69
CA GLU A 11 16.41 -15.15 2.90
C GLU A 11 16.92 -14.80 1.50
N ARG A 12 17.94 -15.50 1.01
CA ARG A 12 18.40 -15.34 -0.37
C ARG A 12 17.77 -16.40 -1.26
N LYS A 13 17.00 -15.97 -2.25
CA LYS A 13 16.39 -16.84 -3.27
C LYS A 13 17.43 -17.35 -4.26
N GLU A 14 17.13 -18.46 -4.93
CA GLU A 14 17.98 -19.08 -5.95
C GLU A 14 18.29 -18.15 -7.13
N ASP A 15 17.42 -17.18 -7.42
CA ASP A 15 17.62 -16.14 -8.43
C ASP A 15 18.53 -14.98 -7.97
N GLY A 16 19.09 -15.08 -6.77
CA GLY A 16 19.99 -14.09 -6.18
C GLY A 16 19.29 -12.93 -5.47
N ARG A 17 17.95 -12.84 -5.45
CA ARG A 17 17.21 -11.79 -4.74
C ARG A 17 17.16 -12.06 -3.23
N PHE A 18 17.27 -11.00 -2.44
CA PHE A 18 17.04 -11.05 -1.00
C PHE A 18 15.56 -10.80 -0.69
N VAL A 19 14.96 -11.72 0.07
CA VAL A 19 13.64 -11.56 0.69
C VAL A 19 13.88 -11.15 2.13
N VAL A 20 13.48 -9.93 2.46
CA VAL A 20 13.59 -9.40 3.82
C VAL A 20 12.23 -9.46 4.49
N GLN A 21 12.19 -9.87 5.76
CA GLN A 21 11.01 -9.72 6.59
C GLN A 21 10.74 -8.23 6.81
N LEU A 22 9.50 -7.79 6.61
CA LEU A 22 9.11 -6.42 6.92
C LEU A 22 9.29 -6.16 8.43
N PRO A 23 10.12 -5.18 8.85
CA PRO A 23 10.33 -4.89 10.26
C PRO A 23 9.14 -4.11 10.82
N PHE A 24 8.04 -4.79 11.09
CA PHE A 24 6.90 -4.18 11.78
C PHE A 24 7.31 -3.76 13.20
N ARG A 25 7.07 -2.50 13.57
CA ARG A 25 7.40 -1.97 14.91
C ARG A 25 6.66 -2.68 16.04
N GLU A 26 5.44 -3.12 15.76
CA GLU A 26 4.56 -3.75 16.73
C GLU A 26 3.92 -5.01 16.15
N ASN A 27 3.44 -5.88 17.05
CA ASN A 27 2.72 -7.08 16.64
C ASN A 27 1.48 -6.68 15.81
N ILE A 28 1.45 -7.10 14.55
CA ILE A 28 0.38 -6.83 13.56
C ILE A 28 -1.00 -7.22 14.14
N ASN A 29 -1.03 -8.22 15.03
CA ASN A 29 -2.26 -8.66 15.71
C ASN A 29 -2.91 -7.59 16.60
N THR A 30 -2.21 -6.50 16.90
CA THR A 30 -2.73 -5.39 17.70
C THR A 30 -3.34 -4.28 16.85
N LEU A 31 -3.20 -4.34 15.52
CA LEU A 31 -3.89 -3.43 14.61
C LEU A 31 -5.40 -3.67 14.71
N GLY A 32 -6.14 -2.58 14.92
CA GLY A 32 -7.59 -2.58 14.82
C GLY A 32 -8.07 -2.38 13.38
N THR A 33 -9.30 -1.90 13.19
CA THR A 33 -9.88 -1.75 11.86
C THR A 33 -9.42 -0.46 11.17
N SER A 34 -9.05 -0.54 9.88
CA SER A 34 -8.73 0.63 9.04
C SER A 34 -9.71 0.84 7.88
N ARG A 35 -10.62 -0.12 7.65
CA ARG A 35 -11.53 -0.16 6.48
C ARG A 35 -12.36 1.11 6.34
N SER A 36 -12.93 1.61 7.44
CA SER A 36 -13.79 2.78 7.43
C SER A 36 -13.05 4.05 6.97
N THR A 37 -11.83 4.25 7.47
CA THR A 37 -10.96 5.37 7.08
C THR A 37 -10.50 5.25 5.63
N ALA A 38 -10.04 4.06 5.22
CA ALA A 38 -9.63 3.80 3.84
C ALA A 38 -10.79 4.03 2.86
N LEU A 39 -11.99 3.55 3.19
CA LEU A 39 -13.19 3.72 2.37
C LEU A 39 -13.58 5.20 2.24
N LYS A 40 -13.56 5.98 3.32
CA LYS A 40 -13.83 7.43 3.27
C LYS A 40 -12.86 8.15 2.32
N ARG A 41 -11.57 7.82 2.39
CA ARG A 41 -10.53 8.40 1.51
C ARG A 41 -10.74 7.99 0.05
N PHE A 42 -11.09 6.72 -0.19
CA PHE A 42 -11.43 6.22 -1.51
C PHE A 42 -12.65 6.94 -2.11
N LEU A 43 -13.73 7.11 -1.35
CA LEU A 43 -14.92 7.84 -1.82
C LEU A 43 -14.62 9.31 -2.14
N SER A 44 -13.75 9.95 -1.35
CA SER A 44 -13.26 11.30 -1.66
C SER A 44 -12.47 11.35 -2.97
N LEU A 45 -11.69 10.32 -3.27
CA LEU A 45 -10.93 10.20 -4.51
C LEU A 45 -11.88 9.99 -5.71
N GLU A 46 -12.88 9.12 -5.58
CA GLU A 46 -13.95 8.91 -6.57
C GLU A 46 -14.72 10.20 -6.86
N ASN A 47 -15.06 10.98 -5.84
CA ASN A 47 -15.71 12.28 -6.05
C ASN A 47 -14.83 13.26 -6.85
N ARG A 48 -13.52 13.25 -6.63
CA ARG A 48 -12.56 14.05 -7.41
C ARG A 48 -12.46 13.58 -8.86
N PHE A 49 -12.60 12.27 -9.11
CA PHE A 49 -12.64 11.73 -10.45
C PHE A 49 -13.87 12.16 -11.23
N ARG A 50 -15.01 12.35 -10.56
CA ARG A 50 -16.24 12.86 -11.21
C ARG A 50 -16.06 14.26 -11.79
N SER A 51 -15.31 15.13 -11.11
CA SER A 51 -15.02 16.49 -11.59
C SER A 51 -13.79 16.57 -12.49
N ASN A 52 -12.97 15.52 -12.57
CA ASN A 52 -11.76 15.48 -13.39
C ASN A 52 -11.60 14.10 -14.07
N PRO A 53 -12.23 13.90 -15.24
CA PRO A 53 -12.16 12.64 -15.99
C PRO A 53 -10.74 12.25 -16.43
N GLU A 54 -9.89 13.23 -16.76
CA GLU A 54 -8.49 12.98 -17.15
C GLU A 54 -7.69 12.38 -16.00
N LEU A 55 -7.87 12.91 -14.78
CA LEU A 55 -7.25 12.33 -13.58
C LEU A 55 -7.71 10.88 -13.36
N LYS A 56 -9.00 10.59 -13.57
CA LYS A 56 -9.53 9.23 -13.45
C LYS A 56 -8.85 8.28 -14.42
N LYS A 57 -8.72 8.69 -15.69
CA LYS A 57 -8.08 7.88 -16.73
C LYS A 57 -6.64 7.53 -16.38
N ILE A 58 -5.81 8.53 -16.07
CA ILE A 58 -4.39 8.33 -15.73
C ILE A 58 -4.26 7.47 -14.46
N TYR A 59 -5.18 7.61 -13.50
CA TYR A 59 -5.20 6.79 -12.30
C TYR A 59 -5.49 5.32 -12.59
N ILE A 60 -6.47 5.03 -13.44
CA ILE A 60 -6.79 3.66 -13.84
C ILE A 60 -5.61 3.04 -14.59
N GLU A 61 -5.02 3.76 -15.54
CA GLU A 61 -3.83 3.31 -16.28
C GLU A 61 -2.68 2.95 -15.33
N PHE A 62 -2.42 3.79 -14.32
CA PHE A 62 -1.41 3.51 -13.29
C PHE A 62 -1.75 2.22 -12.51
N MET A 63 -3.00 2.04 -12.08
CA MET A 63 -3.40 0.85 -11.32
C MET A 63 -3.27 -0.41 -12.17
N GLU A 64 -3.68 -0.38 -13.44
CA GLU A 64 -3.52 -1.51 -14.36
C GLU A 64 -2.04 -1.86 -14.59
N GLU A 65 -1.18 -0.86 -14.81
CA GLU A 65 0.27 -1.08 -14.91
C GLU A 65 0.84 -1.69 -13.63
N TYR A 66 0.43 -1.18 -12.46
CA TYR A 66 0.87 -1.70 -11.15
C TYR A 66 0.43 -3.16 -10.93
N GLU A 67 -0.74 -3.57 -11.43
CA GLU A 67 -1.19 -4.98 -11.46
C GLU A 67 -0.33 -5.81 -12.42
N ASN A 68 -0.13 -5.33 -13.65
CA ASN A 68 0.59 -6.05 -14.71
C ASN A 68 2.07 -6.27 -14.36
N LEU A 69 2.69 -5.34 -13.63
CA LEU A 69 4.04 -5.47 -13.08
C LEU A 69 4.11 -6.44 -11.88
N GLY A 70 2.97 -6.98 -11.42
CA GLY A 70 2.89 -7.88 -10.29
C GLY A 70 3.09 -7.20 -8.92
N HIS A 71 2.97 -5.87 -8.86
CA HIS A 71 3.07 -5.12 -7.60
C HIS A 71 1.80 -5.15 -6.77
N MET A 72 0.67 -5.57 -7.36
CA MET A 72 -0.56 -5.89 -6.66
C MET A 72 -1.30 -7.05 -7.34
N LYS A 73 -2.24 -7.64 -6.60
CA LYS A 73 -3.19 -8.64 -7.12
C LYS A 73 -4.59 -8.32 -6.63
N LYS A 74 -5.60 -8.66 -7.44
CA LYS A 74 -7.00 -8.64 -6.99
C LYS A 74 -7.18 -9.65 -5.84
N VAL A 75 -7.85 -9.22 -4.78
CA VAL A 75 -8.16 -10.07 -3.62
C VAL A 75 -9.49 -10.79 -3.86
N ASN A 76 -9.52 -12.11 -3.68
CA ASN A 76 -10.77 -12.85 -3.69
C ASN A 76 -11.55 -12.55 -2.41
N ILE A 77 -12.83 -12.19 -2.52
CA ILE A 77 -13.66 -11.83 -1.35
C ILE A 77 -13.75 -13.01 -0.35
N SER A 78 -13.68 -14.25 -0.85
CA SER A 78 -13.61 -15.46 -0.02
C SER A 78 -12.29 -15.64 0.76
N GLU A 79 -11.23 -14.93 0.36
CA GLU A 79 -9.93 -14.91 1.04
C GLU A 79 -9.80 -13.73 2.02
N GLU A 80 -10.86 -12.93 2.22
CA GLU A 80 -10.84 -11.82 3.17
C GLU A 80 -10.66 -12.37 4.59
N THR A 81 -9.41 -12.36 5.05
CA THR A 81 -9.07 -12.86 6.38
C THR A 81 -9.65 -11.93 7.46
N VAL A 82 -9.91 -12.52 8.63
CA VAL A 82 -10.42 -11.82 9.83
C VAL A 82 -9.53 -10.63 10.24
N LYS A 83 -8.26 -10.57 9.80
CA LYS A 83 -7.31 -9.49 10.12
C LYS A 83 -6.71 -8.88 8.86
N SER A 84 -7.50 -8.05 8.19
CA SER A 84 -7.06 -7.29 7.01
C SER A 84 -6.80 -5.82 7.38
N TYR A 85 -5.69 -5.27 6.90
CA TYR A 85 -5.38 -3.84 7.00
C TYR A 85 -5.49 -3.18 5.63
N TYR A 86 -6.44 -2.26 5.51
CA TYR A 86 -6.66 -1.46 4.31
C TYR A 86 -5.79 -0.21 4.38
N ILE A 87 -4.92 -0.03 3.39
CA ILE A 87 -4.05 1.14 3.28
C ILE A 87 -4.78 2.21 2.47
N PRO A 88 -5.09 3.38 3.07
CA PRO A 88 -5.61 4.50 2.30
C PRO A 88 -4.60 4.93 1.24
N HIS A 89 -5.07 5.37 0.08
CA HIS A 89 -4.22 5.87 -0.98
C HIS A 89 -4.80 7.14 -1.59
N HIS A 90 -3.96 7.95 -2.22
CA HIS A 90 -4.39 9.14 -2.93
C HIS A 90 -3.49 9.46 -4.13
N ALA A 91 -4.09 10.13 -5.12
CA ALA A 91 -3.46 10.55 -6.36
C ALA A 91 -2.86 11.96 -6.24
N VAL A 92 -1.55 12.07 -6.45
CA VAL A 92 -0.80 13.34 -6.53
C VAL A 92 -0.39 13.58 -7.98
N LEU A 93 -0.92 14.66 -8.57
CA LEU A 93 -0.49 15.12 -9.89
C LEU A 93 0.72 16.01 -9.75
N ARG A 94 1.76 15.71 -10.54
CA ARG A 94 2.96 16.51 -10.63
C ARG A 94 3.22 16.81 -12.10
N TYR A 95 2.64 17.90 -12.58
CA TYR A 95 2.75 18.32 -13.98
C TYR A 95 4.19 18.58 -14.45
N SER A 96 5.09 18.91 -13.51
CA SER A 96 6.52 19.09 -13.75
C SER A 96 7.34 17.79 -13.73
N SER A 97 6.70 16.63 -13.55
CA SER A 97 7.39 15.34 -13.58
C SER A 97 7.79 14.95 -15.01
N VAL A 98 9.04 14.54 -15.18
CA VAL A 98 9.62 14.17 -16.49
C VAL A 98 9.15 12.79 -16.96
N THR A 99 8.92 11.86 -16.02
CA THR A 99 8.56 10.47 -16.33
C THR A 99 7.05 10.24 -16.29
N THR A 100 6.42 10.43 -15.12
CA THR A 100 4.99 10.16 -14.93
C THR A 100 4.32 11.35 -14.25
N LYS A 101 3.24 11.86 -14.84
CA LYS A 101 2.49 13.01 -14.31
C LYS A 101 1.67 12.68 -13.06
N LEU A 102 1.47 11.41 -12.75
CA LEU A 102 0.73 10.91 -11.59
C LEU A 102 1.63 10.07 -10.68
N ARG A 103 1.48 10.26 -9.36
CA ARG A 103 1.97 9.34 -8.33
C ARG A 103 0.84 8.93 -7.41
N VAL A 104 0.69 7.63 -7.17
CA VAL A 104 -0.22 7.11 -6.14
C VAL A 104 0.57 6.89 -4.86
N VAL A 105 0.13 7.54 -3.77
CA VAL A 105 0.79 7.46 -2.46
C VAL A 105 -0.07 6.61 -1.55
N PHE A 106 0.52 5.54 -1.00
CA PHE A 106 -0.09 4.64 -0.03
C PHE A 106 0.29 5.08 1.39
N ASP A 107 -0.70 5.47 2.19
CA ASP A 107 -0.51 5.97 3.56
C ASP A 107 -0.56 4.82 4.57
N ALA A 108 0.52 4.04 4.64
CA ALA A 108 0.67 2.96 5.61
C ALA A 108 0.86 3.46 7.06
N SER A 109 1.11 4.75 7.25
CA SER A 109 1.16 5.41 8.56
C SER A 109 -0.22 5.76 9.12
N CYS A 110 -1.29 5.62 8.34
CA CYS A 110 -2.64 5.92 8.78
C CYS A 110 -3.05 5.03 9.96
N ALA A 111 -3.41 5.64 11.09
CA ALA A 111 -3.84 4.90 12.26
C ALA A 111 -5.17 4.17 12.02
N THR A 112 -5.24 2.94 12.52
CA THR A 112 -6.48 2.19 12.77
C THR A 112 -7.27 2.84 13.90
N ASP A 113 -8.50 2.35 14.13
CA ASP A 113 -9.29 2.69 15.33
C ASP A 113 -8.56 2.43 16.66
N SER A 114 -7.64 1.47 16.71
CA SER A 114 -6.77 1.17 17.85
C SER A 114 -5.62 2.17 18.05
N LYS A 115 -5.56 3.24 17.24
CA LYS A 115 -4.49 4.26 17.20
C LYS A 115 -3.11 3.74 16.77
N LYS A 116 -3.04 2.52 16.25
CA LYS A 116 -1.83 1.89 15.70
C LYS A 116 -1.85 1.85 14.17
N SER A 117 -0.70 1.88 13.52
CA SER A 117 -0.58 1.85 12.05
C SER A 117 0.38 0.76 11.57
N CYS A 118 0.33 0.43 10.28
CA CYS A 118 1.18 -0.58 9.66
C CYS A 118 2.56 -0.01 9.26
N HIS A 119 3.08 0.95 10.04
CA HIS A 119 4.37 1.57 9.74
C HIS A 119 5.51 0.62 10.04
N VAL A 120 6.41 0.49 9.07
CA VAL A 120 7.60 -0.35 9.12
C VAL A 120 8.72 0.47 9.78
N ALA A 121 9.45 -0.11 10.74
CA ALA A 121 10.59 0.54 11.36
C ALA A 121 11.70 0.75 10.30
N GLN A 122 12.17 1.97 10.14
CA GLN A 122 13.40 2.26 9.39
C GLN A 122 14.63 1.83 10.20
#